data_AF-A0A1I1DFB5-F1
#
_entry.id   AF-A0A1I1DFB5-F1
#
_cell.length_a   1.000
_cell.length_b   1.000
_cell.length_c   1.000
_cell.angle_alpha   90.00
_cell.angle_beta   90.00
_cell.angle_gamma   90.00
#
_symmetry.space_group_name_H-M   'P 1'
#
loop_
_entity.id
_entity.type
_entity.pdbx_description
1 polymer ?
#
loop_
_entity_poly.entity_id
_entity_poly.type
_entity_poly.pdbx_seq_one_letter_code
_entity_poly.pdbx_strand_id
1 'polypeptide(L)'
;MTNLDHGKFSRVTTTFHSLLALTVFVLFFTGYAIAFNTELWWLVELMGGNEGVLSIHRAAGFALIALTGFWVPFMLLRSSSRGNFSAILPSPDDLWAFLQDVKFALGMADERHPAARQFAGFKAEETPLISYIGKGVIWIFTVELILLMITGLLIWRKTWLIDAYNSQSAAMAFVAFHGLLGIIMLMGVMFHTFEHGLHPAFYPVEMKAFLPKDQTPNFHDDPDEYETTGIERLRRRPSWGWAMNVTAVLAVVGIVSVMMASLEYGGYPVPDRLVFGEGSVLRTIGINAGIFVLLLGLVLSMYGNVLRARYLRQRRERERERQPSGTAADGGDPGGTARSDGGEPTERDERGDPGDGEDGTSDG
;
A
#
# COMPACT_ATOMS: atom_id res chain seq x y z
N MET A 1 4.24 -17.07 9.71
CA MET A 1 3.56 -16.15 8.77
C MET A 1 2.95 -17.02 7.69
N THR A 2 1.74 -16.71 7.26
CA THR A 2 1.02 -17.45 6.21
C THR A 2 1.58 -17.11 4.82
N ASN A 3 1.36 -17.98 3.82
CA ASN A 3 1.68 -17.68 2.41
C ASN A 3 0.90 -16.49 1.84
N LEU A 4 -0.07 -15.96 2.58
CA LEU A 4 -0.76 -14.71 2.25
C LEU A 4 0.18 -13.50 2.18
N ASP A 5 1.34 -13.54 2.86
CA ASP A 5 2.32 -12.44 2.91
C ASP A 5 3.37 -12.50 1.79
N HIS A 6 3.09 -13.15 0.65
CA HIS A 6 4.00 -13.11 -0.48
C HIS A 6 4.19 -11.68 -0.96
N GLY A 7 5.37 -11.12 -0.72
CA GLY A 7 5.74 -9.78 -1.13
C GLY A 7 5.68 -9.76 -2.65
N LYS A 8 4.69 -9.07 -3.18
CA LYS A 8 4.47 -8.93 -4.62
C LYS A 8 5.02 -7.58 -5.12
N PHE A 9 5.43 -6.70 -4.21
CA PHE A 9 5.84 -5.32 -4.49
C PHE A 9 7.35 -5.08 -4.36
N SER A 10 7.86 -4.08 -5.08
CA SER A 10 9.27 -3.68 -5.00
C SER A 10 9.54 -2.76 -3.80
N ARG A 11 10.82 -2.56 -3.44
CA ARG A 11 11.24 -1.57 -2.43
C ARG A 11 10.76 -0.15 -2.75
N VAL A 12 10.79 0.22 -4.03
CA VAL A 12 10.34 1.55 -4.45
C VAL A 12 8.83 1.67 -4.30
N THR A 13 8.07 0.62 -4.67
CA THR A 13 6.61 0.58 -4.53
C THR A 13 6.15 0.70 -3.09
N THR A 14 6.76 -0.06 -2.17
CA THR A 14 6.41 -0.03 -0.74
C THR A 14 6.77 1.32 -0.08
N THR A 15 7.88 1.93 -0.50
CA THR A 15 8.28 3.28 -0.07
C THR A 15 7.34 4.34 -0.61
N PHE A 16 7.02 4.29 -1.90
CA PHE A 16 6.06 5.19 -2.54
C PHE A 16 4.69 5.09 -1.87
N HIS A 17 4.19 3.88 -1.62
CA HIS A 17 2.93 3.67 -0.90
C HIS A 17 2.95 4.34 0.48
N SER A 18 4.03 4.20 1.26
CA SER A 18 4.12 4.82 2.58
C SER A 18 4.13 6.35 2.53
N LEU A 19 4.85 6.93 1.56
CA LEU A 19 4.89 8.39 1.34
C LEU A 19 3.54 8.92 0.82
N LEU A 20 2.91 8.17 -0.09
CA LEU A 20 1.61 8.49 -0.64
C LEU A 20 0.56 8.45 0.46
N ALA A 21 0.52 7.40 1.27
CA ALA A 21 -0.39 7.25 2.39
C ALA A 21 -0.25 8.42 3.37
N LEU A 22 0.98 8.78 3.79
CA LEU A 22 1.21 9.92 4.67
C LEU A 22 0.67 11.23 4.06
N THR A 23 0.97 11.48 2.79
CA THR A 23 0.53 12.69 2.09
C THR A 23 -0.99 12.76 1.98
N VAL A 24 -1.62 11.64 1.62
CA VAL A 24 -3.07 11.49 1.48
C VAL A 24 -3.77 11.66 2.83
N PHE A 25 -3.25 11.09 3.93
CA PHE A 25 -3.83 11.32 5.26
C PHE A 25 -3.76 12.80 5.67
N VAL A 26 -2.64 13.49 5.44
CA VAL A 26 -2.54 14.94 5.73
C VAL A 26 -3.53 15.74 4.89
N LEU A 27 -3.66 15.41 3.60
CA LEU A 27 -4.64 16.03 2.71
C LEU A 27 -6.07 15.80 3.19
N PHE A 28 -6.40 14.61 3.70
CA PHE A 28 -7.72 14.36 4.26
C PHE A 28 -7.93 15.12 5.55
N PHE A 29 -7.02 15.07 6.53
CA PHE A 29 -7.20 15.83 7.78
C PHE A 29 -7.43 17.33 7.51
N THR A 30 -6.65 17.91 6.61
CA THR A 30 -6.79 19.33 6.24
C THR A 30 -8.04 19.60 5.39
N GLY A 31 -8.31 18.79 4.37
CA GLY A 31 -9.46 18.96 3.48
C GLY A 31 -10.79 18.78 4.21
N TYR A 32 -10.84 17.84 5.16
CA TYR A 32 -12.01 17.62 6.00
C TYR A 32 -12.24 18.76 6.99
N ALA A 33 -11.17 19.28 7.59
CA ALA A 33 -11.24 20.46 8.45
C ALA A 33 -11.70 21.72 7.69
N ILE A 34 -11.38 21.83 6.39
CA ILE A 34 -11.90 22.89 5.52
C ILE A 34 -13.40 22.69 5.27
N ALA A 35 -13.82 21.47 4.92
CA ALA A 35 -15.21 21.17 4.55
C ALA A 35 -16.18 21.20 5.75
N PHE A 36 -15.73 20.72 6.91
CA PHE A 36 -16.55 20.53 8.12
C PHE A 36 -15.97 21.31 9.30
N ASN A 37 -15.67 22.58 9.06
CA ASN A 37 -14.96 23.46 10.00
C ASN A 37 -15.64 23.56 11.37
N THR A 38 -16.98 23.61 11.38
CA THR A 38 -17.76 23.72 12.63
C THR A 38 -17.66 22.43 13.46
N GLU A 39 -17.76 21.26 12.82
CA GLU A 39 -17.71 19.96 13.49
C GLU A 39 -16.28 19.55 13.87
N LEU A 40 -15.29 20.07 13.14
CA LEU A 40 -13.86 19.80 13.32
C LEU A 40 -13.09 21.02 13.81
N TRP A 41 -13.76 21.93 14.54
CA TRP A 41 -13.16 23.17 15.04
C TRP A 41 -11.84 22.93 15.79
N TRP A 42 -11.75 21.84 16.56
CA TRP A 42 -10.55 21.49 17.33
C TRP A 42 -9.35 21.16 16.43
N LEU A 43 -9.61 20.54 15.27
CA LEU A 43 -8.58 20.18 14.30
C LEU A 43 -8.10 21.42 13.57
N VAL A 44 -9.03 22.34 13.27
CA VAL A 44 -8.74 23.65 12.70
C VAL A 44 -7.87 24.48 13.64
N GLU A 45 -8.23 24.54 14.92
CA GLU A 45 -7.46 25.26 15.94
C GLU A 45 -6.07 24.65 16.15
N LEU A 46 -5.97 23.32 16.21
CA LEU A 46 -4.69 22.60 16.29
C LEU A 46 -3.74 22.95 15.12
N MET A 47 -4.28 23.20 13.94
CA MET A 47 -3.52 23.56 12.75
C MET A 47 -3.26 25.07 12.60
N GLY A 48 -3.63 25.89 13.59
CA GLY A 48 -3.39 27.33 13.57
C GLY A 48 -4.50 28.14 12.89
N GLY A 49 -5.74 27.63 12.87
CA GLY A 49 -6.89 28.27 12.25
C GLY A 49 -7.00 28.00 10.75
N ASN A 50 -7.96 28.66 10.09
CA ASN A 50 -8.28 28.41 8.67
C ASN A 50 -7.10 28.67 7.73
N GLU A 51 -6.31 29.72 7.99
CA GLU A 51 -5.11 30.00 7.21
C GLU A 51 -4.07 28.89 7.34
N GLY A 52 -3.88 28.36 8.55
CA GLY A 52 -2.96 27.26 8.82
C GLY A 52 -3.40 25.97 8.11
N VAL A 53 -4.68 25.59 8.25
CA VAL A 53 -5.25 24.43 7.54
C VAL A 53 -5.08 24.55 6.03
N LEU A 54 -5.42 25.70 5.44
CA LEU A 54 -5.28 25.94 4.01
C LEU A 54 -3.82 25.89 3.54
N SER A 55 -2.90 26.42 4.35
CA SER A 55 -1.46 26.39 4.04
C SER A 55 -0.91 24.96 4.05
N ILE A 56 -1.26 24.17 5.06
CA ILE A 56 -0.86 22.75 5.16
C ILE A 56 -1.48 21.94 4.02
N HIS A 57 -2.77 22.16 3.71
CA HIS A 57 -3.45 21.47 2.61
C HIS A 57 -2.75 21.71 1.27
N ARG A 58 -2.41 22.97 0.97
CA ARG A 58 -1.70 23.36 -0.25
C ARG A 58 -0.30 22.76 -0.32
N ALA A 59 0.45 22.78 0.78
CA ALA A 59 1.78 22.19 0.86
C ALA A 59 1.73 20.67 0.63
N ALA A 60 0.78 19.97 1.27
CA ALA A 60 0.57 18.54 1.06
C ALA A 60 0.09 18.22 -0.36
N GLY A 61 -0.75 19.07 -0.96
CA GLY A 61 -1.19 18.94 -2.35
C GLY A 61 -0.03 19.07 -3.34
N PHE A 62 0.87 20.03 -3.11
CA PHE A 62 2.09 20.15 -3.91
C PHE A 62 3.01 18.93 -3.75
N ALA A 63 3.17 18.42 -2.52
CA ALA A 63 3.92 17.20 -2.26
C ALA A 63 3.33 15.98 -3.00
N LEU A 64 2.00 15.85 -3.03
CA LEU A 64 1.30 14.79 -3.78
C LEU A 64 1.58 14.90 -5.29
N ILE A 65 1.52 16.11 -5.85
CA ILE A 65 1.80 16.36 -7.26
C ILE A 65 3.25 15.98 -7.59
N ALA A 66 4.22 16.40 -6.78
CA ALA A 66 5.62 16.05 -6.97
C ALA A 66 5.86 14.53 -6.87
N LEU A 67 5.27 13.89 -5.85
CA LEU A 67 5.39 12.45 -5.61
C LEU A 67 4.79 11.64 -6.78
N THR A 68 3.61 12.04 -7.26
CA THR A 68 2.93 11.38 -8.39
C THR A 68 3.64 11.67 -9.72
N GLY A 69 4.10 12.91 -9.91
CA GLY A 69 4.89 13.32 -11.06
C GLY A 69 6.23 12.60 -11.18
N PHE A 70 6.83 12.14 -10.07
CA PHE A 70 7.94 11.21 -10.09
C PHE A 70 7.52 9.77 -10.41
N TRP A 71 6.44 9.30 -9.78
CA TRP A 71 6.02 7.90 -9.84
C TRP A 71 5.50 7.46 -11.20
N VAL A 72 4.71 8.30 -11.87
CA VAL A 72 4.15 7.96 -13.19
C VAL A 72 5.26 7.72 -14.22
N PRO A 73 6.24 8.63 -14.43
CA PRO A 73 7.41 8.36 -15.27
C PRO A 73 8.21 7.14 -14.83
N PHE A 74 8.43 6.96 -13.51
CA PHE A 74 9.13 5.79 -12.99
C PHE A 74 8.47 4.47 -13.43
N MET A 75 7.13 4.39 -13.35
CA MET A 75 6.37 3.21 -13.76
C MET A 75 6.38 3.00 -15.29
N LEU A 76 6.32 4.07 -16.08
CA LEU A 76 6.30 4.00 -17.54
C LEU A 76 7.66 3.66 -18.16
N LEU A 77 8.75 4.17 -17.57
CA LEU A 77 10.11 4.02 -18.12
C LEU A 77 10.77 2.69 -17.71
N ARG A 78 10.39 2.11 -16.56
CA ARG A 78 11.04 0.91 -16.05
C ARG A 78 10.50 -0.37 -16.73
N SER A 79 11.37 -1.09 -17.43
CA SER A 79 11.03 -2.34 -18.14
C SER A 79 10.38 -3.39 -17.24
N SER A 80 10.86 -3.56 -16.00
CA SER A 80 10.29 -4.49 -15.02
C SER A 80 8.87 -4.11 -14.56
N SER A 81 8.43 -2.87 -14.79
CA SER A 81 7.09 -2.39 -14.46
C SER A 81 6.12 -2.61 -15.63
N ARG A 82 6.59 -2.46 -16.88
CA ARG A 82 5.78 -2.61 -18.09
C ARG A 82 5.18 -4.02 -18.24
N GLY A 83 5.91 -5.06 -17.85
CA GLY A 83 5.39 -6.45 -17.85
C GLY A 83 4.25 -6.70 -16.86
N ASN A 84 4.18 -5.92 -15.77
CA ASN A 84 3.11 -6.01 -14.77
C ASN A 84 1.96 -5.04 -15.06
N PHE A 85 2.14 -4.11 -16.00
CA PHE A 85 1.13 -3.09 -16.31
C PHE A 85 -0.12 -3.69 -16.97
N SER A 86 0.02 -4.73 -17.79
CA SER A 86 -1.13 -5.45 -18.34
C SER A 86 -1.99 -6.12 -17.25
N ALA A 87 -1.37 -6.56 -16.15
CA ALA A 87 -2.07 -7.21 -15.05
C ALA A 87 -2.95 -6.25 -14.22
N ILE A 88 -2.74 -4.94 -14.32
CA ILE A 88 -3.57 -3.93 -13.65
C ILE A 88 -4.69 -3.37 -14.54
N LEU A 89 -4.66 -3.67 -15.85
CA LEU A 89 -5.71 -3.20 -16.76
C LEU A 89 -7.00 -3.99 -16.51
N PRO A 90 -8.18 -3.31 -16.54
CA PRO A 90 -9.45 -4.01 -16.51
C PRO A 90 -9.56 -4.91 -17.75
N SER A 91 -9.97 -6.15 -17.55
CA SER A 91 -10.23 -7.11 -18.63
C SER A 91 -11.71 -7.52 -18.64
N PRO A 92 -12.22 -8.07 -19.74
CA PRO A 92 -13.57 -8.61 -19.78
C PRO A 92 -13.84 -9.68 -18.70
N ASP A 93 -12.81 -10.43 -18.30
CA ASP A 93 -12.89 -11.41 -17.21
C ASP A 93 -13.25 -10.78 -15.86
N ASP A 94 -12.88 -9.51 -15.63
CA ASP A 94 -13.23 -8.79 -14.41
C ASP A 94 -14.75 -8.58 -14.29
N LEU A 95 -15.46 -8.43 -15.42
CA LEU A 95 -16.93 -8.33 -15.45
C LEU A 95 -17.58 -9.68 -15.09
N TRP A 96 -17.06 -10.78 -15.64
CA TRP A 96 -17.54 -12.12 -15.29
C TRP A 96 -17.26 -12.44 -13.82
N ALA A 97 -16.10 -12.03 -13.32
CA ALA A 97 -15.74 -12.16 -11.92
C ALA A 97 -16.72 -11.42 -11.00
N PHE A 98 -17.04 -10.17 -11.34
CA PHE A 98 -18.04 -9.39 -10.62
C PHE A 98 -19.42 -10.07 -10.61
N LEU A 99 -19.92 -10.52 -11.77
CA LEU A 99 -21.23 -11.16 -11.87
C LEU A 99 -21.30 -12.46 -11.06
N GLN A 100 -20.26 -13.29 -11.08
CA GLN A 100 -20.20 -14.51 -10.28
C GLN A 100 -20.08 -14.20 -8.79
N ASP A 101 -19.32 -13.17 -8.39
CA ASP A 101 -19.24 -12.76 -6.98
C ASP A 101 -20.58 -12.26 -6.44
N VAL A 102 -21.37 -11.54 -7.24
CA VAL A 102 -22.74 -11.16 -6.87
C VAL A 102 -23.61 -12.39 -6.70
N LYS A 103 -23.56 -13.36 -7.64
CA LYS A 103 -24.30 -14.62 -7.51
C LYS A 103 -23.88 -15.39 -6.25
N PHE A 104 -22.59 -15.47 -5.98
CA PHE A 104 -22.04 -16.11 -4.78
C PHE A 104 -22.55 -15.43 -3.50
N ALA A 105 -22.49 -14.09 -3.45
CA ALA A 105 -22.99 -13.32 -2.30
C ALA A 105 -24.50 -13.50 -2.06
N LEU A 106 -25.27 -13.73 -3.13
CA LEU A 106 -26.71 -14.04 -3.06
C LEU A 106 -27.00 -15.53 -2.81
N GLY A 107 -25.98 -16.38 -2.64
CA GLY A 107 -26.14 -17.83 -2.46
C GLY A 107 -26.58 -18.57 -3.72
N MET A 108 -26.45 -17.95 -4.90
CA MET A 108 -26.81 -18.50 -6.21
C MET A 108 -25.63 -19.15 -6.94
N ALA A 109 -24.46 -19.19 -6.31
CA ALA A 109 -23.27 -19.89 -6.81
C ALA A 109 -22.50 -20.48 -5.62
N ASP A 110 -21.98 -21.69 -5.79
CA ASP A 110 -21.24 -22.40 -4.74
C ASP A 110 -19.80 -21.88 -4.57
N GLU A 111 -19.24 -21.25 -5.62
CA GLU A 111 -17.87 -20.76 -5.63
C GLU A 111 -17.74 -19.36 -6.23
N ARG A 112 -16.75 -18.61 -5.73
CA ARG A 112 -16.31 -17.31 -6.30
C ARG A 112 -15.49 -17.53 -7.57
N HIS A 113 -15.51 -16.55 -8.47
CA HIS A 113 -14.72 -16.58 -9.69
C HIS A 113 -13.21 -16.60 -9.37
N PRO A 114 -12.36 -17.32 -10.13
CA PRO A 114 -10.91 -17.37 -9.89
C PRO A 114 -10.25 -15.98 -9.74
N ALA A 115 -10.63 -15.02 -10.58
CA ALA A 115 -10.14 -13.63 -10.51
C ALA A 115 -10.59 -12.84 -9.25
N ALA A 116 -11.48 -13.41 -8.42
CA ALA A 116 -11.93 -12.84 -7.15
C ALA A 116 -11.28 -13.52 -5.92
N ARG A 117 -10.51 -14.60 -6.10
CA ARG A 117 -10.04 -15.50 -5.02
C ARG A 117 -8.84 -15.01 -4.21
N GLN A 118 -8.57 -13.70 -4.16
CA GLN A 118 -7.38 -13.14 -3.50
C GLN A 118 -7.23 -13.53 -2.01
N PHE A 119 -8.33 -13.87 -1.33
CA PHE A 119 -8.33 -14.24 0.10
C PHE A 119 -8.98 -15.60 0.40
N ALA A 120 -9.09 -16.48 -0.60
CA ALA A 120 -9.93 -17.67 -0.50
C ALA A 120 -9.18 -18.99 -0.21
N GLY A 121 -7.96 -18.94 0.35
CA GLY A 121 -7.26 -20.14 0.82
C GLY A 121 -6.45 -20.92 -0.23
N PHE A 122 -6.56 -20.57 -1.51
CA PHE A 122 -5.83 -21.21 -2.62
C PHE A 122 -4.32 -20.98 -2.59
N LYS A 123 -3.54 -21.72 -3.40
CA LYS A 123 -2.08 -21.51 -3.50
C LYS A 123 -1.76 -20.10 -4.00
N ALA A 124 -0.63 -19.55 -3.58
CA ALA A 124 -0.27 -18.18 -3.91
C ALA A 124 -0.10 -17.92 -5.43
N GLU A 125 0.24 -18.97 -6.19
CA GLU A 125 0.36 -18.98 -7.65
C GLU A 125 -0.99 -19.06 -8.37
N GLU A 126 -1.98 -19.69 -7.74
CA GLU A 126 -3.36 -19.80 -8.22
C GLU A 126 -4.18 -18.55 -7.89
N THR A 127 -3.76 -17.78 -6.89
CA THR A 127 -4.38 -16.50 -6.55
C THR A 127 -3.86 -15.37 -7.45
N PRO A 128 -4.76 -14.56 -8.06
CA PRO A 128 -4.33 -13.44 -8.89
C PRO A 128 -3.47 -12.46 -8.08
N LEU A 129 -2.52 -11.80 -8.76
CA LEU A 129 -1.70 -10.73 -8.17
C LEU A 129 -2.59 -9.64 -7.55
N ILE A 130 -3.64 -9.28 -8.28
CA ILE A 130 -4.63 -8.26 -7.95
C ILE A 130 -5.99 -8.80 -8.39
N SER A 131 -6.94 -8.93 -7.47
CA SER A 131 -8.32 -9.29 -7.81
C SER A 131 -9.00 -8.21 -8.65
N TYR A 132 -10.14 -8.53 -9.27
CA TYR A 132 -10.94 -7.52 -9.97
C TYR A 132 -11.31 -6.33 -9.05
N ILE A 133 -11.57 -6.60 -7.76
CA ILE A 133 -11.81 -5.56 -6.74
C ILE A 133 -10.56 -4.70 -6.57
N GLY A 134 -9.39 -5.31 -6.39
CA GLY A 134 -8.12 -4.60 -6.26
C GLY A 134 -7.79 -3.73 -7.48
N LYS A 135 -8.08 -4.23 -8.70
CA LYS A 135 -7.93 -3.44 -9.94
C LYS A 135 -8.88 -2.24 -9.94
N GLY A 136 -10.14 -2.46 -9.54
CA GLY A 136 -11.14 -1.40 -9.40
C GLY A 136 -10.66 -0.30 -8.43
N VAL A 137 -10.18 -0.67 -7.25
CA VAL A 137 -9.62 0.26 -6.26
C VAL A 137 -8.45 1.06 -6.82
N ILE A 138 -7.50 0.40 -7.52
CA ILE A 138 -6.36 1.08 -8.16
C ILE A 138 -6.84 2.13 -9.17
N TRP A 139 -7.79 1.80 -10.04
CA TRP A 139 -8.27 2.70 -11.08
C TRP A 139 -9.10 3.84 -10.53
N ILE A 140 -10.00 3.57 -9.59
CA ILE A 140 -10.79 4.60 -8.90
C ILE A 140 -9.84 5.59 -8.23
N PHE A 141 -8.88 5.12 -7.42
CA PHE A 141 -7.92 5.98 -6.74
C PHE A 141 -7.05 6.76 -7.72
N THR A 142 -6.63 6.13 -8.83
CA THR A 142 -5.80 6.79 -9.84
C THR A 142 -6.56 7.94 -10.51
N VAL A 143 -7.79 7.69 -10.97
CA VAL A 143 -8.61 8.71 -11.62
C VAL A 143 -8.97 9.82 -10.63
N GLU A 144 -9.40 9.47 -9.42
CA GLU A 144 -9.78 10.44 -8.39
C GLU A 144 -8.60 11.31 -7.97
N LEU A 145 -7.41 10.74 -7.75
CA LEU A 145 -6.21 11.53 -7.43
C LEU A 145 -5.82 12.47 -8.58
N ILE A 146 -5.92 12.02 -9.84
CA ILE A 146 -5.66 12.88 -11.00
C ILE A 146 -6.64 14.06 -11.04
N LEU A 147 -7.95 13.77 -10.90
CA LEU A 147 -8.97 14.81 -10.90
C LEU A 147 -8.80 15.78 -9.72
N LEU A 148 -8.49 15.28 -8.52
CA LEU A 148 -8.19 16.10 -7.35
C LEU A 148 -6.96 16.99 -7.56
N MET A 149 -5.87 16.47 -8.13
CA MET A 149 -4.69 17.28 -8.42
C MET A 149 -4.99 18.39 -9.44
N ILE A 150 -5.69 18.06 -10.53
CA ILE A 150 -6.05 19.04 -11.57
C ILE A 150 -6.96 20.12 -10.98
N THR A 151 -8.05 19.70 -10.33
CA THR A 151 -9.02 20.63 -9.75
C THR A 151 -8.41 21.47 -8.62
N GLY A 152 -7.54 20.87 -7.80
CA GLY A 152 -6.79 21.55 -6.74
C GLY A 152 -5.86 22.64 -7.29
N LEU A 153 -5.15 22.37 -8.38
CA LEU A 153 -4.33 23.36 -9.07
C LEU A 153 -5.18 24.48 -9.69
N LEU A 154 -6.31 24.15 -10.31
CA LEU A 154 -7.22 25.14 -10.89
C LEU A 154 -7.77 26.10 -9.82
N ILE A 155 -8.19 25.58 -8.67
CA ILE A 155 -8.73 26.40 -7.57
C ILE A 155 -7.64 27.05 -6.70
N TRP A 156 -6.36 26.70 -6.89
CA TRP A 156 -5.24 27.33 -6.19
C TRP A 156 -5.22 28.84 -6.45
N ARG A 157 -5.52 29.24 -7.70
CA ARG A 157 -5.61 30.64 -8.10
C ARG A 157 -7.00 30.95 -8.66
N LYS A 158 -7.99 31.01 -7.76
CA LYS A 158 -9.41 31.24 -8.10
C LYS A 158 -9.64 32.43 -9.03
N THR A 159 -8.88 33.52 -8.87
CA THR A 159 -9.00 34.71 -9.74
C THR A 159 -8.80 34.37 -11.20
N TRP A 160 -7.90 33.44 -11.52
CA TRP A 160 -7.63 33.03 -12.90
C TRP A 160 -8.83 32.31 -13.53
N LEU A 161 -9.56 31.50 -12.75
CA LEU A 161 -10.81 30.87 -13.19
C LEU A 161 -11.92 31.92 -13.39
N ILE A 162 -12.02 32.88 -12.48
CA ILE A 162 -13.01 33.97 -12.58
C ILE A 162 -12.76 34.78 -13.84
N ASP A 163 -11.51 35.15 -14.11
CA ASP A 163 -11.13 35.95 -15.28
C ASP A 163 -11.34 35.15 -16.58
N ALA A 164 -10.93 33.87 -16.62
CA ALA A 164 -11.03 33.03 -17.81
C ALA A 164 -12.48 32.73 -18.22
N TYR A 165 -13.37 32.52 -17.25
CA TYR A 165 -14.79 32.24 -17.50
C TYR A 165 -15.68 33.49 -17.38
N ASN A 166 -15.10 34.65 -17.04
CA ASN A 166 -15.80 35.87 -16.65
C ASN A 166 -16.96 35.61 -15.67
N SER A 167 -16.74 34.71 -14.70
CA SER A 167 -17.80 34.22 -13.83
C SER A 167 -17.27 33.72 -12.49
N GLN A 168 -17.83 34.29 -11.42
CA GLN A 168 -17.62 33.77 -10.07
C GLN A 168 -18.22 32.37 -9.90
N SER A 169 -19.38 32.09 -10.51
CA SER A 169 -20.05 30.79 -10.36
C SER A 169 -19.24 29.63 -10.94
N ALA A 170 -18.43 29.88 -11.98
CA ALA A 170 -17.53 28.87 -12.53
C ALA A 170 -16.45 28.46 -11.52
N ALA A 171 -15.78 29.43 -10.90
CA ALA A 171 -14.77 29.16 -9.85
C ALA A 171 -15.38 28.41 -8.65
N MET A 172 -16.63 28.74 -8.31
CA MET A 172 -17.39 28.10 -7.23
C MET A 172 -17.71 26.64 -7.54
N ALA A 173 -18.11 26.35 -8.78
CA ALA A 173 -18.39 24.99 -9.23
C ALA A 173 -17.13 24.11 -9.13
N PHE A 174 -15.94 24.64 -9.49
CA PHE A 174 -14.68 23.89 -9.33
C PHE A 174 -14.34 23.62 -7.87
N VAL A 175 -14.60 24.56 -6.95
CA VAL A 175 -14.39 24.35 -5.50
C VAL A 175 -15.33 23.26 -4.98
N ALA A 176 -16.61 23.32 -5.32
CA ALA A 176 -17.59 22.31 -4.94
C ALA A 176 -17.23 20.93 -5.51
N PHE A 177 -16.83 20.88 -6.79
CA PHE A 177 -16.42 19.65 -7.45
C PHE A 177 -15.17 19.03 -6.81
N HIS A 178 -14.14 19.82 -6.50
CA HIS A 178 -12.96 19.34 -5.77
C HIS A 178 -13.33 18.79 -4.38
N GLY A 179 -14.19 19.50 -3.65
CA GLY A 179 -14.70 19.06 -2.35
C GLY A 179 -15.44 17.72 -2.43
N LEU A 180 -16.33 17.56 -3.42
CA LEU A 180 -17.10 16.33 -3.63
C LEU A 180 -16.19 15.15 -4.02
N LEU A 181 -15.22 15.37 -4.91
CA LEU A 181 -14.20 14.35 -5.24
C LEU A 181 -13.43 13.93 -3.98
N GLY A 182 -13.11 14.87 -3.10
CA GLY A 182 -12.48 14.59 -1.82
C GLY A 182 -13.35 13.69 -0.94
N ILE A 183 -14.65 13.97 -0.86
CA ILE A 183 -15.60 13.15 -0.09
C ILE A 183 -15.71 11.73 -0.64
N ILE A 184 -15.78 11.55 -1.96
CA ILE A 184 -15.86 10.22 -2.57
C ILE A 184 -14.56 9.43 -2.32
N MET A 185 -13.40 10.04 -2.59
CA MET A 185 -12.09 9.42 -2.35
C MET A 185 -11.91 9.05 -0.88
N LEU A 186 -12.45 9.86 0.04
CA LEU A 186 -12.40 9.57 1.46
C LEU A 186 -13.10 8.27 1.82
N MET A 187 -14.27 8.01 1.23
CA MET A 187 -14.98 6.73 1.41
C MET A 187 -14.06 5.58 0.99
N GLY A 188 -13.43 5.71 -0.18
CA GLY A 188 -12.44 4.78 -0.67
C GLY A 188 -11.29 4.54 0.31
N VAL A 189 -10.71 5.60 0.87
CA VAL A 189 -9.60 5.50 1.84
C VAL A 189 -10.03 4.90 3.17
N MET A 190 -11.22 5.21 3.67
CA MET A 190 -11.77 4.58 4.89
C MET A 190 -11.98 3.08 4.68
N PHE A 191 -12.55 2.68 3.54
CA PHE A 191 -12.72 1.26 3.20
C PHE A 191 -11.38 0.56 3.00
N HIS A 192 -10.44 1.16 2.28
CA HIS A 192 -9.10 0.61 2.10
C HIS A 192 -8.37 0.42 3.43
N THR A 193 -8.47 1.41 4.33
CA THR A 193 -7.92 1.34 5.69
C THR A 193 -8.56 0.21 6.50
N PHE A 194 -9.89 0.10 6.44
CA PHE A 194 -10.62 -0.95 7.14
C PHE A 194 -10.26 -2.34 6.60
N GLU A 195 -10.29 -2.54 5.28
CA GLU A 195 -10.01 -3.81 4.63
C GLU A 195 -8.59 -4.27 4.95
N HIS A 196 -7.56 -3.47 4.68
CA HIS A 196 -6.17 -3.91 4.85
C HIS A 196 -5.64 -3.78 6.28
N GLY A 197 -6.21 -2.88 7.08
CA GLY A 197 -5.82 -2.66 8.47
C GLY A 197 -6.49 -3.64 9.42
N LEU A 198 -7.72 -4.07 9.13
CA LEU A 198 -8.52 -4.89 10.05
C LEU A 198 -8.95 -6.24 9.47
N HIS A 199 -8.42 -6.64 8.31
CA HIS A 199 -8.64 -7.99 7.83
C HIS A 199 -8.18 -9.02 8.88
N PRO A 200 -9.02 -10.01 9.24
CA PRO A 200 -8.65 -11.02 10.21
C PRO A 200 -7.39 -11.81 9.85
N ALA A 201 -7.12 -11.96 8.56
CA ALA A 201 -5.95 -12.70 8.10
C ALA A 201 -4.64 -11.90 8.16
N PHE A 202 -4.73 -10.56 8.26
CA PHE A 202 -3.59 -9.65 8.20
C PHE A 202 -3.38 -8.87 9.50
N TYR A 203 -4.10 -9.22 10.56
CA TYR A 203 -3.97 -8.55 11.84
C TYR A 203 -2.51 -8.58 12.34
N PRO A 204 -1.94 -7.47 12.84
CA PRO A 204 -2.52 -6.12 12.98
C PRO A 204 -2.48 -5.19 11.76
N VAL A 205 -1.70 -5.52 10.75
CA VAL A 205 -1.64 -4.77 9.49
C VAL A 205 -1.03 -5.66 8.40
N GLU A 206 -1.53 -5.56 7.18
CA GLU A 206 -1.02 -6.34 6.07
C GLU A 206 0.42 -5.96 5.68
N MET A 207 1.36 -6.88 5.91
CA MET A 207 2.78 -6.61 5.74
C MET A 207 3.22 -6.50 4.28
N LYS A 208 2.42 -7.03 3.34
CA LYS A 208 2.71 -6.95 1.89
C LYS A 208 2.91 -5.51 1.40
N ALA A 209 2.24 -4.53 2.02
CA ALA A 209 2.34 -3.13 1.64
C ALA A 209 3.66 -2.47 2.09
N PHE A 210 4.40 -3.09 3.00
CA PHE A 210 5.60 -2.52 3.63
C PHE A 210 6.86 -3.35 3.35
N LEU A 211 6.73 -4.67 3.18
CA LEU A 211 7.85 -5.55 2.86
C LEU A 211 7.94 -5.80 1.35
N PRO A 212 9.10 -5.53 0.74
CA PRO A 212 9.32 -5.86 -0.66
C PRO A 212 9.47 -7.37 -0.87
N LYS A 213 9.24 -7.84 -2.09
CA LYS A 213 9.30 -9.26 -2.52
C LYS A 213 10.55 -10.01 -2.08
N ASP A 214 11.72 -9.38 -2.23
CA ASP A 214 13.01 -9.96 -1.83
C ASP A 214 13.19 -10.12 -0.32
N GLN A 215 12.30 -9.51 0.47
CA GLN A 215 12.36 -9.50 1.92
C GLN A 215 11.22 -10.26 2.59
N THR A 216 10.25 -10.77 1.83
CA THR A 216 9.13 -11.52 2.40
C THR A 216 9.51 -12.95 2.78
N PRO A 217 9.07 -13.44 3.95
CA PRO A 217 9.28 -14.82 4.35
C PRO A 217 8.69 -15.79 3.32
N ASN A 218 9.35 -16.94 3.13
CA ASN A 218 8.99 -18.01 2.19
C ASN A 218 9.22 -17.71 0.70
N PHE A 219 9.95 -16.64 0.33
CA PHE A 219 10.43 -16.51 -1.06
C PHE A 219 11.57 -17.49 -1.40
N HIS A 220 12.08 -18.22 -0.40
CA HIS A 220 13.26 -19.10 -0.52
C HIS A 220 13.00 -20.55 -0.09
N ASP A 221 11.79 -20.88 0.36
CA ASP A 221 11.38 -22.25 0.64
C ASP A 221 10.45 -22.71 -0.50
N ASP A 222 10.47 -24.01 -0.81
CA ASP A 222 9.87 -24.60 -2.01
C ASP A 222 8.37 -24.25 -2.09
N PRO A 223 7.88 -23.52 -3.12
CA PRO A 223 6.46 -23.18 -3.26
C PRO A 223 5.55 -24.42 -3.30
N ASP A 224 6.11 -25.59 -3.61
CA ASP A 224 5.43 -26.89 -3.59
C ASP A 224 5.18 -27.46 -2.18
N GLU A 225 5.78 -26.91 -1.12
CA GLU A 225 5.64 -27.42 0.25
C GLU A 225 4.26 -27.10 0.87
N TYR A 226 3.51 -26.14 0.32
CA TYR A 226 2.22 -25.69 0.89
C TYR A 226 1.06 -25.89 -0.08
N GLU A 227 0.08 -26.73 0.30
CA GLU A 227 -1.16 -26.96 -0.49
C GLU A 227 -2.11 -25.75 -0.55
N THR A 228 -1.97 -24.78 0.38
CA THR A 228 -2.87 -23.63 0.58
C THR A 228 -2.08 -22.38 0.98
N THR A 229 -2.75 -21.22 1.02
CA THR A 229 -2.14 -19.98 1.57
C THR A 229 -1.92 -20.01 3.09
N GLY A 230 -2.45 -21.03 3.80
CA GLY A 230 -2.36 -21.14 5.26
C GLY A 230 -3.38 -20.28 6.01
N ILE A 231 -4.34 -19.65 5.32
CA ILE A 231 -5.39 -18.82 5.95
C ILE A 231 -6.28 -19.63 6.89
N GLU A 232 -6.50 -20.90 6.56
CA GLU A 232 -7.28 -21.88 7.32
C GLU A 232 -6.62 -22.26 8.65
N ARG A 233 -5.31 -22.02 8.79
CA ARG A 233 -4.56 -22.24 10.04
C ARG A 233 -4.66 -21.04 10.99
N LEU A 234 -5.21 -19.91 10.54
CA LEU A 234 -5.37 -18.71 11.35
C LEU A 234 -6.57 -18.84 12.29
N ARG A 235 -6.33 -18.74 13.60
CA ARG A 235 -7.39 -18.59 14.60
C ARG A 235 -7.56 -17.12 14.97
N ARG A 236 -8.78 -16.60 14.84
CA ARG A 236 -9.12 -15.25 15.35
C ARG A 236 -8.96 -15.23 16.87
N ARG A 237 -8.30 -14.20 17.40
CA ARG A 237 -8.37 -13.90 18.83
C ARG A 237 -9.80 -13.47 19.20
N PRO A 238 -10.37 -13.92 20.34
CA PRO A 238 -11.74 -13.58 20.72
C PRO A 238 -12.03 -12.07 20.79
N SER A 239 -11.06 -11.27 21.27
CA SER A 239 -11.17 -9.81 21.34
C SER A 239 -11.15 -9.10 19.98
N TRP A 240 -10.75 -9.81 18.92
CA TRP A 240 -10.59 -9.22 17.60
C TRP A 240 -11.92 -8.94 16.89
N GLY A 241 -12.91 -9.81 17.09
CA GLY A 241 -14.25 -9.59 16.51
C GLY A 241 -14.84 -8.27 16.98
N TRP A 242 -14.64 -7.91 18.25
CA TRP A 242 -15.10 -6.63 18.79
C TRP A 242 -14.39 -5.44 18.13
N ALA A 243 -13.06 -5.44 18.05
CA ALA A 243 -12.31 -4.32 17.46
C ALA A 243 -12.65 -4.08 15.98
N MET A 244 -12.83 -5.17 15.21
CA MET A 244 -13.29 -5.10 13.83
C MET A 244 -14.70 -4.50 13.74
N ASN A 245 -15.65 -5.01 14.52
CA ASN A 245 -17.03 -4.54 14.49
C ASN A 245 -17.13 -3.05 14.88
N VAL A 246 -16.40 -2.63 15.92
CA VAL A 246 -16.36 -1.22 16.34
C VAL A 246 -15.83 -0.34 15.22
N THR A 247 -14.69 -0.68 14.63
CA THR A 247 -14.14 0.15 13.55
C THR A 247 -15.02 0.14 12.30
N ALA A 248 -15.66 -1.00 11.98
CA ALA A 248 -16.62 -1.08 10.88
C ALA A 248 -17.78 -0.11 11.09
N VAL A 249 -18.36 -0.09 12.30
CA VAL A 249 -19.42 0.84 12.68
C VAL A 249 -18.93 2.28 12.58
N LEU A 250 -17.74 2.60 13.10
CA LEU A 250 -17.18 3.95 13.01
C LEU A 250 -16.95 4.40 11.57
N ALA A 251 -16.47 3.51 10.70
CA ALA A 251 -16.27 3.79 9.27
C ALA A 251 -17.60 4.08 8.58
N VAL A 252 -18.61 3.23 8.78
CA VAL A 252 -19.95 3.42 8.19
C VAL A 252 -20.59 4.70 8.71
N VAL A 253 -20.59 4.92 10.03
CA VAL A 253 -21.15 6.14 10.64
C VAL A 253 -20.42 7.38 10.13
N GLY A 254 -19.09 7.35 10.04
CA GLY A 254 -18.28 8.44 9.50
C GLY A 254 -18.64 8.76 8.05
N ILE A 255 -18.65 7.74 7.18
CA ILE A 255 -19.02 7.87 5.77
C ILE A 255 -20.42 8.47 5.62
N VAL A 256 -21.42 7.87 6.25
CA VAL A 256 -22.82 8.30 6.12
C VAL A 256 -23.00 9.73 6.63
N SER A 257 -22.40 10.08 7.77
CA SER A 257 -22.51 11.43 8.35
C SER A 257 -21.95 12.49 7.41
N VAL A 258 -20.88 12.16 6.69
CA VAL A 258 -20.20 13.07 5.78
C VAL A 258 -20.90 13.17 4.45
N MET A 259 -21.44 12.07 3.94
CA MET A 259 -22.35 12.11 2.80
C MET A 259 -23.55 13.02 3.11
N MET A 260 -24.20 12.83 4.26
CA MET A 260 -25.33 13.66 4.68
C MET A 260 -24.93 15.13 4.83
N ALA A 261 -23.81 15.42 5.51
CA ALA A 261 -23.31 16.78 5.67
C ALA A 261 -22.91 17.42 4.32
N SER A 262 -22.46 16.61 3.36
CA SER A 262 -22.09 17.10 2.03
C SER A 262 -23.29 17.54 1.17
N LEU A 263 -24.50 17.06 1.46
CA LEU A 263 -25.72 17.51 0.78
C LEU A 263 -26.07 18.96 1.13
N GLU A 264 -25.69 19.39 2.34
CA GLU A 264 -25.87 20.76 2.84
C GLU A 264 -24.63 21.64 2.54
N TYR A 265 -23.53 21.02 2.09
CA TYR A 265 -22.27 21.70 1.84
C TYR A 265 -22.31 22.48 0.51
N GLY A 266 -22.59 23.79 0.60
CA GLY A 266 -22.52 24.72 -0.53
C GLY A 266 -21.09 25.08 -0.99
N GLY A 267 -20.06 24.56 -0.32
CA GLY A 267 -18.66 24.69 -0.74
C GLY A 267 -18.00 26.06 -0.59
N TYR A 268 -18.76 27.11 -0.28
CA TYR A 268 -18.24 28.47 -0.28
C TYR A 268 -19.22 29.51 0.31
N PRO A 269 -18.72 30.66 0.82
CA PRO A 269 -17.30 30.96 1.09
C PRO A 269 -16.75 30.03 2.15
N VAL A 270 -15.54 29.50 1.91
CA VAL A 270 -14.74 28.90 2.98
C VAL A 270 -14.48 30.04 3.96
N PRO A 271 -15.00 29.98 5.19
CA PRO A 271 -14.90 31.12 6.08
C PRO A 271 -13.43 31.42 6.41
N ASP A 272 -13.03 32.68 6.41
CA ASP A 272 -11.67 33.07 6.83
C ASP A 272 -11.49 32.99 8.36
N ARG A 273 -12.58 32.78 9.10
CA ARG A 273 -12.62 32.69 10.57
C ARG A 273 -13.41 31.44 10.98
N LEU A 274 -13.13 30.90 12.16
CA LEU A 274 -13.93 29.82 12.75
C LEU A 274 -15.39 30.26 12.85
N VAL A 275 -16.29 29.55 12.16
CA VAL A 275 -17.73 29.77 12.26
C VAL A 275 -18.30 28.68 13.15
N PHE A 276 -18.68 29.07 14.37
CA PHE A 276 -19.51 28.24 15.23
C PHE A 276 -20.96 28.36 14.73
N GLY A 277 -21.34 27.51 13.77
CA GLY A 277 -22.74 27.34 13.39
C GLY A 277 -23.49 26.51 14.44
N GLU A 278 -24.82 26.54 14.40
CA GLU A 278 -25.68 25.58 15.12
C GLU A 278 -25.49 24.18 14.54
N GLY A 279 -24.37 23.53 14.88
CA GLY A 279 -24.06 22.17 14.45
C GLY A 279 -24.92 21.16 15.19
N SER A 280 -25.51 20.22 14.46
CA SER A 280 -26.16 19.06 15.09
C SER A 280 -25.11 18.22 15.82
N VAL A 281 -25.32 17.95 17.11
CA VAL A 281 -24.44 17.09 17.92
C VAL A 281 -24.20 15.74 17.25
N LEU A 282 -25.24 15.17 16.61
CA LEU A 282 -25.13 13.91 15.88
C LEU A 282 -24.19 14.02 14.67
N ARG A 283 -24.27 15.13 13.92
CA ARG A 283 -23.38 15.42 12.79
C ARG A 283 -21.94 15.57 13.25
N THR A 284 -21.72 16.29 14.35
CA THR A 284 -20.40 16.44 14.97
C THR A 284 -19.81 15.10 15.38
N ILE A 285 -20.56 14.26 16.10
CA ILE A 285 -20.11 12.91 16.51
C ILE A 285 -19.77 12.08 15.27
N GLY A 286 -20.63 12.08 14.26
CA GLY A 286 -20.45 11.32 13.04
C GLY A 286 -19.20 11.70 12.26
N ILE A 287 -18.98 13.00 12.02
CA ILE A 287 -17.78 13.49 11.31
C ILE A 287 -16.51 13.19 12.11
N ASN A 288 -16.55 13.32 13.44
CA ASN A 288 -15.41 12.97 14.30
C ASN A 288 -15.13 11.46 14.33
N ALA A 289 -16.14 10.60 14.23
CA ALA A 289 -15.95 9.16 14.04
C ALA A 289 -15.17 8.87 12.76
N GLY A 290 -15.46 9.60 11.67
CA GLY A 290 -14.68 9.55 10.43
C GLY A 290 -13.20 9.95 10.63
N ILE A 291 -12.94 11.06 11.31
CA ILE A 291 -11.57 11.48 11.67
C ILE A 291 -10.84 10.40 12.48
N PHE A 292 -11.53 9.76 13.43
CA PHE A 292 -10.93 8.68 14.21
C PHE A 292 -10.49 7.50 13.35
N VAL A 293 -11.30 7.10 12.36
CA VAL A 293 -10.93 6.03 11.41
C VAL A 293 -9.69 6.42 10.60
N LEU A 294 -9.58 7.68 10.17
CA LEU A 294 -8.39 8.17 9.48
C LEU A 294 -7.15 8.18 10.38
N LEU A 295 -7.29 8.61 11.65
CA LEU A 295 -6.21 8.56 12.63
C LEU A 295 -5.74 7.13 12.88
N LEU A 296 -6.68 6.20 13.01
CA LEU A 296 -6.37 4.77 13.12
C LEU A 296 -5.61 4.28 11.89
N GLY A 297 -6.01 4.68 10.68
CA GLY A 297 -5.31 4.34 9.45
C GLY A 297 -3.88 4.87 9.40
N LEU A 298 -3.66 6.13 9.80
CA LEU A 298 -2.32 6.70 9.91
C LEU A 298 -1.46 5.91 10.92
N VAL A 299 -2.02 5.60 12.09
CA VAL A 299 -1.34 4.80 13.12
C VAL A 299 -0.97 3.42 12.60
N LEU A 300 -1.88 2.73 11.90
CA LEU A 300 -1.63 1.42 11.30
C LEU A 300 -0.54 1.49 10.22
N SER A 301 -0.54 2.55 9.40
CA SER A 301 0.50 2.78 8.39
C SER A 301 1.89 3.01 9.01
N MET A 302 1.96 3.81 10.09
CA MET A 302 3.20 3.99 10.86
C MET A 302 3.64 2.69 11.52
N TYR A 303 2.69 1.96 12.12
CA TYR A 303 2.95 0.70 12.80
C TYR A 303 3.47 -0.38 11.84
N GLY A 304 2.92 -0.48 10.62
CA GLY A 304 3.43 -1.37 9.57
C GLY A 304 4.88 -1.06 9.18
N ASN A 305 5.24 0.22 9.09
CA ASN A 305 6.63 0.64 8.87
C ASN A 305 7.56 0.29 10.04
N VAL A 306 7.09 0.42 11.29
CA VAL A 306 7.85 -0.02 12.48
C VAL A 306 8.05 -1.53 12.48
N LEU A 307 7.01 -2.31 12.15
CA LEU A 307 7.11 -3.77 12.04
C LEU A 307 8.11 -4.19 10.97
N ARG A 308 8.07 -3.55 9.80
CA ARG A 308 9.05 -3.74 8.72
C ARG A 308 10.47 -3.48 9.23
N ALA A 309 10.72 -2.37 9.92
CA ALA A 309 12.03 -2.03 10.44
C ALA A 309 12.54 -3.07 11.47
N ARG A 310 11.66 -3.52 12.37
CA ARG A 310 11.97 -4.59 13.36
C ARG A 310 12.30 -5.91 12.67
N TYR A 311 11.50 -6.31 11.70
CA TYR A 311 11.71 -7.54 10.94
C TYR A 311 13.06 -7.53 10.21
N LEU A 312 13.37 -6.44 9.49
CA LEU A 312 14.64 -6.33 8.77
C LEU A 312 15.85 -6.29 9.70
N ARG A 313 15.71 -5.71 10.89
CA ARG A 313 16.75 -5.75 11.92
C ARG A 313 17.00 -7.17 12.41
N GLN A 314 15.95 -7.91 12.79
CA GLN A 314 16.06 -9.29 13.24
C GLN A 314 16.66 -10.20 12.18
N ARG A 315 16.29 -10.01 10.90
CA ARG A 315 16.85 -10.78 9.79
C ARG A 315 18.35 -10.52 9.62
N ARG A 316 18.79 -9.26 9.68
CA ARG A 316 20.22 -8.91 9.63
C ARG A 316 21.01 -9.49 10.81
N GLU A 317 20.43 -9.51 12.00
CA GLU A 317 21.03 -10.14 13.19
C GLU A 317 21.20 -11.65 12.96
N ARG A 318 20.18 -12.35 12.46
CA ARG A 318 20.27 -13.79 12.10
C ARG A 318 21.27 -14.06 10.96
N GLU A 319 21.35 -13.20 9.95
CA GLU A 319 22.32 -13.33 8.85
C GLU A 319 23.76 -13.14 9.36
N ARG A 320 23.99 -12.22 10.31
CA ARG A 320 25.28 -12.04 10.98
C ARG A 320 25.66 -13.23 11.85
N GLU A 321 24.70 -13.82 12.56
CA GLU A 321 24.92 -15.05 13.35
C GLU A 321 25.21 -16.27 12.46
N ARG A 322 24.65 -16.31 11.24
CA ARG A 322 24.84 -17.40 10.27
C ARG A 322 26.10 -17.26 9.42
N GLN A 323 26.68 -16.06 9.28
CA GLN A 323 27.99 -15.91 8.65
C GLN A 323 29.06 -16.34 9.65
N PRO A 324 29.75 -17.48 9.43
CA PRO A 324 30.88 -17.84 10.26
C PRO A 324 31.91 -16.72 10.13
N SER A 325 32.49 -16.29 11.25
CA SER A 325 33.65 -15.41 11.25
C SER A 325 34.77 -16.04 10.43
N GLY A 326 34.89 -15.67 9.17
CA GLY A 326 36.01 -16.04 8.32
C GLY A 326 37.27 -15.32 8.82
N THR A 327 38.23 -16.14 9.27
CA THR A 327 39.67 -15.86 9.35
C THR A 327 40.12 -14.66 10.19
N ALA A 328 40.19 -14.85 11.51
CA ALA A 328 41.28 -14.28 12.30
C ALA A 328 42.46 -15.26 12.24
N ALA A 329 43.27 -15.17 11.19
CA ALA A 329 44.62 -15.74 11.21
C ALA A 329 45.52 -14.66 11.83
N ASP A 330 45.71 -14.73 13.14
CA ASP A 330 46.76 -13.97 13.82
C ASP A 330 47.58 -14.91 14.72
N GLY A 331 48.85 -15.01 14.36
CA GLY A 331 50.01 -15.16 15.25
C GLY A 331 50.00 -16.27 16.30
N GLY A 332 50.75 -17.35 16.04
CA GLY A 332 51.15 -18.29 17.06
C GLY A 332 52.13 -19.34 16.57
N ASP A 333 53.35 -18.92 16.23
CA ASP A 333 54.52 -19.80 16.07
C ASP A 333 54.91 -20.42 17.42
N PRO A 334 55.21 -21.73 17.44
CA PRO A 334 56.26 -22.22 18.31
C PRO A 334 57.24 -23.13 17.54
N GLY A 335 58.34 -22.54 17.08
CA GLY A 335 59.71 -22.99 17.33
C GLY A 335 60.04 -24.47 17.07
N GLY A 336 60.83 -24.72 16.03
CA GLY A 336 61.50 -26.01 15.81
C GLY A 336 62.49 -25.99 14.65
N THR A 337 63.71 -25.60 14.94
CA THR A 337 64.90 -25.49 14.07
C THR A 337 65.32 -26.76 13.32
N ALA A 338 65.76 -26.64 12.06
CA ALA A 338 67.16 -26.80 11.59
C ALA A 338 67.34 -27.48 10.21
N ARG A 339 68.06 -26.79 9.30
CA ARG A 339 69.05 -27.24 8.25
C ARG A 339 68.61 -28.30 7.20
N SER A 340 69.12 -28.35 5.97
CA SER A 340 69.95 -27.53 5.06
C SER A 340 69.97 -28.25 3.69
N ASP A 341 70.32 -27.51 2.64
CA ASP A 341 70.94 -27.93 1.36
C ASP A 341 70.16 -28.73 0.29
N GLY A 342 69.95 -28.05 -0.85
CA GLY A 342 70.67 -28.36 -2.10
C GLY A 342 70.13 -29.47 -3.03
N GLY A 343 69.90 -29.15 -4.31
CA GLY A 343 69.90 -30.13 -5.40
C GLY A 343 68.88 -29.90 -6.51
N GLU A 344 69.39 -29.75 -7.73
CA GLU A 344 68.71 -29.52 -9.02
C GLU A 344 67.90 -30.73 -9.57
N PRO A 345 67.19 -30.58 -10.72
CA PRO A 345 66.06 -31.43 -11.15
C PRO A 345 66.47 -32.58 -12.10
N THR A 346 65.66 -33.66 -12.13
CA THR A 346 65.59 -34.69 -13.19
C THR A 346 64.25 -35.43 -13.04
N GLU A 347 63.36 -35.41 -14.03
CA GLU A 347 63.23 -36.29 -15.20
C GLU A 347 62.43 -37.61 -14.94
N ARG A 348 61.30 -37.71 -15.65
CA ARG A 348 60.56 -38.87 -16.21
C ARG A 348 60.56 -40.25 -15.52
N ASP A 349 59.34 -40.79 -15.37
CA ASP A 349 58.93 -42.15 -15.82
C ASP A 349 57.38 -42.17 -15.82
N GLU A 350 56.64 -42.07 -16.94
CA GLU A 350 56.35 -43.07 -17.99
C GLU A 350 55.95 -44.48 -17.50
N ARG A 351 54.63 -44.68 -17.30
CA ARG A 351 53.81 -45.83 -17.77
C ARG A 351 52.39 -45.26 -17.99
N GLY A 352 51.81 -45.20 -19.19
CA GLY A 352 51.58 -46.27 -20.17
C GLY A 352 50.38 -47.10 -19.69
N ASP A 353 49.25 -47.26 -20.36
CA ASP A 353 48.75 -46.88 -21.71
C ASP A 353 47.20 -47.14 -21.67
N PRO A 354 46.42 -47.32 -22.76
CA PRO A 354 45.31 -46.46 -23.12
C PRO A 354 44.00 -47.27 -23.35
N GLY A 355 43.03 -46.68 -24.05
CA GLY A 355 42.31 -47.44 -25.07
C GLY A 355 40.82 -47.65 -24.87
N ASP A 356 40.09 -46.97 -25.77
CA ASP A 356 38.96 -47.49 -26.55
C ASP A 356 37.58 -47.57 -25.87
N GLY A 357 36.48 -47.13 -26.47
CA GLY A 357 36.15 -46.59 -27.79
C GLY A 357 34.67 -46.17 -27.71
N GLU A 358 34.29 -45.00 -28.23
CA GLU A 358 33.68 -44.85 -29.57
C GLU A 358 32.62 -45.91 -29.93
N ASP A 359 31.38 -45.43 -30.04
CA ASP A 359 30.43 -45.63 -31.15
C ASP A 359 29.04 -45.28 -30.59
N GLY A 360 28.17 -44.48 -31.21
CA GLY A 360 28.07 -43.96 -32.56
C GLY A 360 26.58 -43.68 -32.78
N THR A 361 26.26 -42.61 -33.53
CA THR A 361 25.21 -42.52 -34.58
C THR A 361 23.80 -43.09 -34.31
N SER A 362 22.66 -42.57 -34.75
CA SER A 362 22.23 -41.51 -35.66
C SER A 362 20.70 -41.64 -35.77
N ASP A 363 20.03 -40.54 -36.10
CA ASP A 363 18.82 -40.41 -36.93
C ASP A 363 17.48 -41.07 -36.53
N GLY A 364 16.43 -40.24 -36.66
CA GLY A 364 15.02 -40.59 -36.60
C GLY A 364 14.14 -39.37 -36.41
#